data_AF-A0A942UWH7-F1
#
_entry.id   AF-A0A942UWH7-F1
#
_cell.length_a   1.000
_cell.length_b   1.000
_cell.length_c   1.000
_cell.angle_alpha   90.00
_cell.angle_beta   90.00
_cell.angle_gamma   90.00
#
_symmetry.space_group_name_H-M   'P 1'
#
loop_
_entity.id
_entity.type
_entity.pdbx_description
1 polymer ?
#
loop_
_entity_poly.entity_id
_entity_poly.type
_entity_poly.pdbx_seq_one_letter_code
_entity_poly.pdbx_strand_id
1 'polypeptide(L)' 'MDQKQLKLLKKKYNEALIRFNKMEAWCKTATPEEQKKHYGNVIKVINDCSNLLNEIKKYDKFVCANEVIYGFKEV' A
#
# COMPACT_ATOMS: atom_id res chain seq x y z
N MET A 1 19.93 -1.26 -10.62
CA MET A 1 19.20 -1.97 -9.55
C MET A 1 18.76 -3.32 -10.11
N ASP A 2 18.89 -4.41 -9.34
CA ASP A 2 18.54 -5.77 -9.76
C ASP A 2 17.02 -5.88 -9.99
N GLN A 3 16.58 -6.54 -11.08
CA GLN A 3 15.16 -6.83 -11.33
C GLN A 3 14.50 -7.52 -10.12
N LYS A 4 15.29 -8.28 -9.33
CA LYS A 4 14.85 -8.89 -8.08
C LYS A 4 14.39 -7.87 -7.03
N GLN A 5 15.06 -6.71 -6.93
CA GLN A 5 14.72 -5.68 -5.96
C GLN A 5 13.41 -4.98 -6.34
N LEU A 6 13.19 -4.68 -7.63
CA LEU A 6 11.92 -4.12 -8.10
C LEU A 6 10.76 -5.09 -7.85
N LYS A 7 10.96 -6.38 -8.13
CA LYS A 7 9.98 -7.43 -7.86
C LYS A 7 9.64 -7.52 -6.36
N LEU A 8 10.65 -7.45 -5.49
CA LEU A 8 10.45 -7.42 -4.04
C LEU A 8 9.66 -6.19 -3.58
N LEU A 9 9.95 -5.01 -4.12
CA LEU A 9 9.23 -3.77 -3.79
C LEU A 9 7.75 -3.86 -4.21
N LYS A 10 7.48 -4.31 -5.44
CA LYS A 10 6.12 -4.53 -5.94
C LYS A 10 5.37 -5.57 -5.09
N LYS A 11 6.03 -6.64 -4.63
CA LYS A 11 5.42 -7.62 -3.71
C LYS A 11 5.06 -6.99 -2.36
N LYS A 12 5.99 -6.24 -1.76
CA LYS A 12 5.74 -5.51 -0.50
C LYS A 12 4.61 -4.50 -0.64
N TYR A 13 4.51 -3.84 -1.80
CA TYR A 13 3.40 -2.94 -2.09
C TYR A 13 2.05 -3.68 -2.09
N ASN A 14 1.95 -4.83 -2.76
CA ASN A 14 0.73 -5.65 -2.74
C ASN A 14 0.34 -6.06 -1.31
N GLU A 15 1.32 -6.45 -0.47
CA GLU A 15 1.07 -6.77 0.94
C GLU A 15 0.62 -5.55 1.77
N ALA A 16 1.14 -4.35 1.47
CA ALA A 16 0.69 -3.11 2.09
C ALA A 16 -0.73 -2.73 1.63
N LEU A 17 -1.04 -2.92 0.34
CA LEU A 17 -2.36 -2.69 -0.23
C LEU A 17 -3.43 -3.59 0.38
N ILE A 18 -3.11 -4.87 0.62
CA ILE A 18 -4.01 -5.80 1.35
C ILE A 18 -4.29 -5.26 2.76
N ARG A 19 -3.28 -4.75 3.46
CA ARG A 19 -3.44 -4.15 4.79
C ARG A 19 -4.28 -2.88 4.74
N PHE A 20 -4.08 -2.04 3.72
CA PHE A 20 -4.90 -0.86 3.47
C PHE A 20 -6.36 -1.25 3.26
N ASN A 21 -6.66 -2.21 2.39
CA ASN A 21 -8.03 -2.66 2.13
C ASN A 21 -8.71 -3.22 3.38
N LYS A 22 -7.98 -3.96 4.22
CA LYS A 22 -8.48 -4.43 5.52
C LYS A 22 -8.76 -3.27 6.48
N MET A 23 -7.86 -2.29 6.53
CA MET A 23 -8.05 -1.10 7.36
C MET A 23 -9.23 -0.26 6.88
N GLU A 24 -9.41 -0.10 5.56
CA GLU A 24 -10.55 0.60 4.98
C GLU A 24 -11.86 -0.10 5.35
N ALA A 25 -11.92 -1.43 5.22
CA ALA A 25 -13.07 -2.22 5.62
C ALA A 25 -13.37 -2.09 7.12
N TRP A 26 -12.34 -2.12 7.97
CA TRP A 26 -12.48 -1.92 9.42
C TRP A 26 -12.99 -0.52 9.76
N CYS A 27 -12.47 0.54 9.12
CA CYS A 27 -12.93 1.91 9.33
C CYS A 27 -14.43 2.09 9.01
N LYS A 28 -15.00 1.30 8.08
CA LYS A 28 -16.44 1.33 7.77
C LYS A 28 -17.31 0.78 8.90
N THR A 29 -16.76 -0.06 9.77
CA THR A 29 -17.50 -0.71 10.88
C THR A 29 -17.09 -0.22 12.25
N ALA A 30 -15.89 0.36 12.40
CA ALA A 30 -15.36 0.83 13.67
C ALA A 30 -16.04 2.12 14.14
N THR A 31 -16.22 2.25 15.44
CA THR A 31 -16.79 3.46 16.04
C THR A 31 -15.83 4.64 15.91
N PRO A 32 -16.31 5.91 15.98
CA PRO A 32 -15.44 7.08 15.92
C PRO A 32 -14.34 7.10 17.00
N GLU A 33 -14.62 6.57 18.20
CA GLU A 33 -13.65 6.49 19.29
C GLU A 33 -12.53 5.49 18.99
N GLU A 34 -12.88 4.33 18.45
CA GLU A 34 -11.90 3.34 18.00
C GLU A 34 -11.07 3.87 16.83
N GLN A 35 -11.70 4.52 15.85
CA GLN A 35 -11.00 5.16 14.74
C GLN A 35 -10.00 6.20 15.24
N LYS A 36 -10.39 7.01 16.24
CA LYS A 36 -9.49 7.99 16.86
C LYS A 36 -8.33 7.31 17.59
N LYS A 37 -8.60 6.23 18.33
CA LYS A 37 -7.57 5.45 19.04
C LYS A 37 -6.56 4.80 18.08
N HIS A 38 -7.02 4.35 16.92
CA HIS A 38 -6.20 3.69 15.91
C HIS A 38 -5.77 4.61 14.75
N TYR A 39 -6.03 5.92 14.84
CA TYR A 39 -5.73 6.89 13.79
C TYR A 39 -4.26 6.82 13.34
N GLY A 40 -3.33 6.70 14.27
CA GLY A 40 -1.90 6.54 13.96
C GLY A 40 -1.60 5.29 13.10
N ASN A 41 -2.33 4.19 13.34
CA ASN A 41 -2.18 2.98 12.54
C ASN A 41 -2.75 3.15 11.13
N VAL A 42 -3.89 3.84 10.99
CA VAL A 42 -4.48 4.17 9.68
C VAL A 42 -3.49 4.98 8.85
N ILE A 43 -2.95 6.06 9.43
CA ILE A 43 -1.95 6.92 8.77
C ILE A 43 -0.70 6.13 8.40
N LYS A 44 -0.22 5.26 9.29
CA LYS A 44 0.95 4.41 9.02
C LYS A 44 0.73 3.53 7.78
N VAL A 45 -0.43 2.88 7.66
CA VAL A 45 -0.73 2.00 6.51
C VAL A 45 -0.79 2.79 5.19
N ILE A 46 -1.35 4.00 5.21
CA ILE A 46 -1.38 4.90 4.04
C ILE A 46 0.04 5.33 3.64
N ASN A 47 0.86 5.69 4.63
CA ASN A 47 2.24 6.10 4.40
C ASN A 47 3.10 4.94 3.87
N ASP A 48 2.90 3.72 4.38
CA ASP A 48 3.61 2.53 3.90
C ASP A 48 3.33 2.30 2.41
N CYS A 49 2.06 2.38 1.98
CA CYS A 49 1.70 2.27 0.56
C CYS A 49 2.34 3.39 -0.28
N SER A 50 2.26 4.63 0.20
CA SER A 50 2.79 5.81 -0.50
C SER A 50 4.32 5.74 -0.67
N ASN A 51 5.03 5.34 0.39
CA ASN A 51 6.48 5.21 0.37
C ASN A 51 6.92 4.10 -0.60
N LEU A 52 6.28 2.93 -0.53
CA LEU A 52 6.58 1.82 -1.44
C LEU A 52 6.28 2.19 -2.90
N LEU A 53 5.19 2.90 -3.17
CA LEU A 53 4.87 3.38 -4.52
C LEU A 53 5.92 4.37 -5.02
N ASN A 54 6.34 5.32 -4.18
CA ASN A 54 7.38 6.29 -4.53
C ASN A 54 8.71 5.59 -4.81
N GLU A 55 9.08 4.58 -4.01
CA GLU A 55 10.25 3.75 -4.25
C GLU A 55 10.15 3.01 -5.59
N ILE A 56 9.01 2.37 -5.89
CA ILE A 56 8.79 1.69 -7.18
C ILE A 56 8.91 2.68 -8.35
N LYS A 57 8.31 3.87 -8.24
CA LYS A 57 8.34 4.91 -9.29
C LYS A 57 9.74 5.45 -9.61
N LYS A 58 10.70 5.35 -8.68
CA LYS A 58 12.11 5.68 -8.96
C LYS A 58 12.72 4.75 -10.01
N TYR A 59 12.17 3.55 -10.16
CA TYR A 59 12.73 2.49 -11.01
C TYR A 59 11.81 2.10 -12.16
N ASP A 60 10.50 2.18 -11.95
CA ASP A 60 9.47 1.90 -12.93
C ASP A 60 8.61 3.16 -13.14
N LYS A 61 8.93 3.91 -14.20
CA LYS A 61 8.22 5.16 -14.53
C LYS A 61 6.84 4.91 -15.16
N PHE A 62 6.53 3.65 -15.49
CA PHE A 62 5.32 3.28 -16.24
C PHE A 62 4.24 2.65 -15.35
N VAL A 63 4.38 2.72 -14.02
CA VAL A 63 3.36 2.27 -13.08
C VAL A 63 2.01 2.91 -13.44
N CYS A 64 1.06 2.07 -13.84
CA CYS A 64 -0.26 2.52 -14.27
C CYS A 64 -1.23 2.62 -13.08
N ALA A 65 -2.32 3.37 -13.26
CA ALA A 65 -3.34 3.53 -12.22
C ALA A 65 -3.93 2.18 -11.75
N ASN A 66 -4.08 1.22 -12.65
CA ASN A 66 -4.59 -0.12 -12.29
C ASN A 66 -3.65 -0.86 -11.33
N GLU A 67 -2.34 -0.76 -11.50
CA GLU A 67 -1.37 -1.38 -10.58
C GLU A 67 -1.37 -0.70 -9.22
N VAL A 68 -1.64 0.61 -9.17
CA VAL A 68 -1.77 1.34 -7.90
C VAL A 68 -3.00 0.88 -7.13
N ILE A 69 -4.15 0.73 -7.82
CA ILE A 69 -5.45 0.43 -7.21
C ILE A 69 -5.60 -1.06 -6.88
N TYR A 70 -5.16 -1.95 -7.77
CA TYR A 70 -5.41 -3.39 -7.68
C TYR A 70 -4.15 -4.20 -7.36
N GLY A 71 -2.99 -3.55 -7.29
CA GLY A 71 -1.71 -4.20 -7.09
C GLY A 71 -1.06 -4.68 -8.40
N PHE A 72 0.20 -5.07 -8.29
CA PHE A 72 1.01 -5.57 -9.40
C PHE A 72 0.70 -7.05 -9.65
N LYS A 73 0.31 -7.41 -10.88
CA LYS A 73 -0.11 -8.79 -11.23
C LYS A 73 1.04 -9.80 -11.34
N GLU A 74 2.25 -9.34 -11.65
CA GLU A 74 3.39 -10.19 -12.02
C GLU A 74 4.55 -10.10 -11.01
N VAL A 75 4.26 -10.34 -9.73
CA VAL A 75 5.24 -10.29 -8.62
C VAL A 75 5.39 -11.57 -7.85
#